data_AF-A0A5K7YYB4-F1
#
_entry.id   AF-A0A5K7YYB4-F1
#
_cell.length_a   1.000
_cell.length_b   1.000
_cell.length_c   1.000
_cell.angle_alpha   90.00
_cell.angle_beta   90.00
_cell.angle_gamma   90.00
#
_symmetry.space_group_name_H-M   'P 1'
#
loop_
_entity.id
_entity.type
_entity.pdbx_description
1 polymer ?
#
loop_
_entity_poly.entity_id
_entity_poly.type
_entity_poly.pdbx_seq_one_letter_code
_entity_poly.pdbx_strand_id
1 'polypeptide(L)'
;MEEEMYPGFELHFEMTMRSFLGNKADHIAGQAYSPQVRKKWYRKALLKAQKQIMSIDTSTSHREQLNTWCEAALKVLGERKLDEYKLLIYLFRLISALLGFRGLKGVTLYSAFFWQNKGQYYTEQLNSVADPMIDYYDIENSVSIRKELVKELKERGLSDFKIAQVLNTTEYQVKKMKNNL
;
A
#
# COMPACT_ATOMS: atom_id res chain seq x y z
N MET A 1 21.71 15.19 20.15
CA MET A 1 21.91 14.72 18.77
C MET A 1 21.11 13.44 18.66
N GLU A 2 19.94 13.51 18.05
CA GLU A 2 19.16 12.31 17.70
C GLU A 2 19.89 11.63 16.53
N GLU A 3 20.46 10.46 16.77
CA GLU A 3 21.05 9.59 15.75
C GLU A 3 19.98 9.13 14.76
N GLU A 4 20.35 9.02 13.48
CA GLU A 4 19.47 8.74 12.35
C GLU A 4 18.54 7.54 12.59
N MET A 5 17.24 7.79 12.72
CA MET A 5 16.18 6.79 12.87
C MET A 5 15.98 5.92 11.61
N TYR A 6 16.75 6.15 10.55
CA TYR A 6 16.55 5.55 9.23
C TYR A 6 17.84 4.87 8.74
N PRO A 7 17.75 3.66 8.16
CA PRO A 7 18.92 2.96 7.64
C PRO A 7 19.68 3.74 6.55
N GLY A 8 20.94 3.38 6.26
CA GLY A 8 21.66 3.95 5.11
C GLY A 8 20.96 3.70 3.77
N PHE A 9 21.28 4.50 2.74
CA PHE A 9 20.69 4.38 1.39
C PHE A 9 20.78 2.97 0.80
N GLU A 10 21.90 2.30 1.02
CA GLU A 10 22.15 0.93 0.54
C GLU A 10 21.16 -0.07 1.13
N LEU A 11 20.93 0.02 2.45
CA LEU A 11 20.00 -0.87 3.14
C LEU A 11 18.55 -0.52 2.78
N HIS A 12 18.21 0.76 2.60
CA HIS A 12 16.91 1.17 2.06
C HIS A 12 16.65 0.59 0.67
N PHE A 13 17.65 0.63 -0.21
CA PHE A 13 17.54 0.05 -1.54
C PHE A 13 17.23 -1.45 -1.47
N GLU A 14 17.97 -2.19 -0.65
CA GLU A 14 17.74 -3.62 -0.45
C GLU A 14 16.36 -3.90 0.15
N MET A 15 15.99 -3.25 1.26
CA MET A 15 14.69 -3.41 1.91
C MET A 15 13.55 -3.13 0.93
N THR A 16 13.65 -2.05 0.15
CA THR A 16 12.65 -1.70 -0.86
C THR A 16 12.50 -2.79 -1.91
N MET A 17 13.62 -3.31 -2.44
CA MET A 17 13.56 -4.38 -3.44
C MET A 17 13.04 -5.69 -2.86
N ARG A 18 13.36 -6.00 -1.60
CA ARG A 18 12.84 -7.18 -0.87
C ARG A 18 11.33 -7.10 -0.66
N SER A 19 10.75 -5.93 -0.39
CA SER A 19 9.30 -5.76 -0.29
C SER A 19 8.56 -6.22 -1.55
N PHE A 20 9.18 -6.06 -2.72
CA PHE A 20 8.63 -6.61 -3.96
C PHE A 20 9.10 -8.05 -4.20
N LEU A 21 10.38 -8.35 -4.11
CA LEU A 21 10.98 -9.55 -4.71
C LEU A 21 11.32 -10.66 -3.70
N GLY A 22 11.10 -10.42 -2.40
CA GLY A 22 11.47 -11.31 -1.30
C GLY A 22 12.98 -11.58 -1.27
N ASN A 23 13.36 -12.78 -0.86
CA ASN A 23 14.76 -13.21 -0.70
C ASN A 23 15.58 -13.18 -2.01
N LYS A 24 14.95 -13.01 -3.17
CA LYS A 24 15.67 -12.81 -4.44
C LYS A 24 16.46 -11.50 -4.49
N ALA A 25 16.13 -10.56 -3.62
CA ALA A 25 16.78 -9.27 -3.49
C ALA A 25 17.58 -9.16 -2.18
N ASP A 26 17.93 -10.29 -1.54
CA ASP A 26 18.78 -10.30 -0.35
C ASP A 26 20.25 -10.05 -0.71
N HIS A 27 21.00 -9.37 0.16
CA HIS A 27 22.42 -9.02 -0.02
C HIS A 27 22.72 -8.23 -1.31
N ILE A 28 21.84 -7.29 -1.67
CA ILE A 28 22.02 -6.39 -2.83
C ILE A 28 22.36 -4.95 -2.41
N ALA A 29 22.46 -4.65 -1.11
CA ALA A 29 22.73 -3.31 -0.59
C ALA A 29 23.92 -2.62 -1.30
N GLY A 30 25.05 -3.31 -1.46
CA GLY A 30 26.24 -2.77 -2.14
C GLY A 30 26.07 -2.48 -3.64
N GLN A 31 24.93 -2.88 -4.24
CA GLN A 31 24.60 -2.57 -5.64
C GLN A 31 23.88 -1.23 -5.80
N ALA A 32 23.51 -0.56 -4.69
CA ALA A 32 22.68 0.63 -4.69
C ALA A 32 23.29 1.79 -5.50
N TYR A 33 24.61 1.94 -5.54
CA TYR A 33 25.25 3.06 -6.24
C TYR A 33 25.40 2.86 -7.76
N SER A 34 25.14 1.66 -8.30
CA SER A 34 25.23 1.41 -9.75
C SER A 34 23.91 1.69 -10.48
N PRO A 35 23.81 2.73 -11.33
CA PRO A 35 22.56 3.06 -12.03
C PRO A 35 22.06 1.94 -12.95
N GLN A 36 22.98 1.22 -13.61
CA GLN A 36 22.63 0.10 -14.49
C GLN A 36 22.01 -1.05 -13.70
N VAL A 37 22.51 -1.30 -12.49
CA VAL A 37 21.99 -2.37 -11.62
C VAL A 37 20.68 -1.94 -10.98
N ARG A 38 20.58 -0.72 -10.46
CA ARG A 38 19.31 -0.14 -9.96
C ARG A 38 18.20 -0.25 -10.99
N LYS A 39 18.48 0.15 -12.25
CA LYS A 39 17.54 0.03 -13.36
C LYS A 39 16.99 -1.39 -13.54
N LYS A 40 17.85 -2.43 -13.43
CA LYS A 40 17.43 -3.83 -13.53
C LYS A 40 16.51 -4.22 -12.37
N TRP A 41 16.84 -3.83 -11.15
CA TRP A 41 16.04 -4.11 -9.97
C TRP A 41 14.69 -3.40 -9.98
N TYR A 42 14.68 -2.11 -10.29
CA TYR A 42 13.46 -1.32 -10.45
C TYR A 42 12.53 -1.93 -11.50
N ARG A 43 13.07 -2.42 -12.63
CA ARG A 43 12.27 -3.07 -13.66
C ARG A 43 11.62 -4.35 -13.15
N LYS A 44 12.37 -5.20 -12.43
CA LYS A 44 11.83 -6.43 -11.82
C LYS A 44 10.73 -6.11 -10.81
N ALA A 45 10.97 -5.14 -9.92
CA ALA A 45 10.01 -4.71 -8.91
C ALA A 45 8.73 -4.15 -9.56
N LEU A 46 8.87 -3.26 -10.54
CA LEU A 46 7.73 -2.63 -11.22
C LEU A 46 6.91 -3.64 -12.05
N LEU A 47 7.54 -4.63 -12.68
CA LEU A 47 6.82 -5.72 -13.35
C LEU A 47 6.02 -6.57 -12.35
N LYS A 48 6.54 -6.80 -11.14
CA LYS A 48 5.78 -7.51 -10.09
C LYS A 48 4.64 -6.63 -9.55
N ALA A 49 4.87 -5.34 -9.36
CA ALA A 49 3.85 -4.38 -8.98
C ALA A 49 2.72 -4.32 -10.03
N GLN A 50 3.04 -4.26 -11.33
CA GLN A 50 2.06 -4.27 -12.41
C GLN A 50 1.11 -5.46 -12.32
N LYS A 51 1.64 -6.67 -12.10
CA LYS A 51 0.82 -7.88 -11.93
C LYS A 51 -0.18 -7.75 -10.77
N GLN A 52 0.25 -7.17 -9.65
CA GLN A 52 -0.62 -6.93 -8.50
C GLN A 52 -1.66 -5.84 -8.81
N ILE A 53 -1.25 -4.75 -9.45
CA ILE A 53 -2.14 -3.65 -9.84
C ILE A 53 -3.24 -4.13 -10.79
N MET A 54 -2.90 -5.00 -11.74
CA MET A 54 -3.88 -5.59 -12.68
C MET A 54 -4.88 -6.54 -12.00
N SER A 55 -4.56 -7.05 -10.81
CA SER A 55 -5.49 -7.86 -10.00
C SER A 55 -6.44 -7.02 -9.14
N ILE A 56 -6.25 -5.70 -9.05
CA ILE A 56 -7.13 -4.81 -8.31
C ILE A 56 -8.49 -4.78 -9.00
N ASP A 57 -9.54 -5.11 -8.24
CA ASP A 57 -10.90 -4.93 -8.69
C ASP A 57 -11.26 -3.44 -8.68
N THR A 58 -11.55 -2.91 -9.86
CA THR A 58 -11.84 -1.49 -10.04
C THR A 58 -12.52 -1.24 -11.37
N SER A 59 -13.05 -0.03 -11.56
CA SER A 59 -13.68 0.38 -12.81
C SER A 59 -12.69 0.36 -13.98
N THR A 60 -13.18 0.12 -15.20
CA THR A 60 -12.36 0.11 -16.43
C THR A 60 -11.51 1.37 -16.56
N SER A 61 -12.11 2.54 -16.32
CA SER A 61 -11.40 3.81 -16.45
C SER A 61 -10.29 4.00 -15.41
N HIS A 62 -10.47 3.50 -14.19
CA HIS A 62 -9.40 3.53 -13.19
C HIS A 62 -8.27 2.55 -13.56
N ARG A 63 -8.63 1.37 -14.06
CA ARG A 63 -7.67 0.36 -14.53
C ARG A 63 -6.80 0.88 -15.68
N GLU A 64 -7.39 1.60 -16.64
CA GLU A 64 -6.67 2.27 -17.72
C GLU A 64 -5.66 3.29 -17.20
N GLN A 65 -6.05 4.11 -16.21
CA GLN A 65 -5.16 5.09 -15.59
C GLN A 65 -3.99 4.41 -14.86
N LEU A 66 -4.26 3.37 -14.07
CA LEU A 66 -3.24 2.58 -13.39
C LEU A 66 -2.26 1.95 -14.38
N ASN A 67 -2.77 1.38 -15.47
CA ASN A 67 -1.92 0.76 -16.49
C ASN A 67 -1.07 1.82 -17.22
N THR A 68 -1.66 2.97 -17.57
CA THR A 68 -0.95 4.08 -18.24
C THR A 68 0.28 4.52 -17.47
N TRP A 69 0.16 4.75 -16.16
CA TRP A 69 1.29 5.21 -15.35
C TRP A 69 2.31 4.11 -15.06
N CYS A 70 1.86 2.86 -14.94
CA CYS A 70 2.76 1.73 -14.81
C CYS A 70 3.60 1.52 -16.09
N GLU A 71 2.99 1.59 -17.27
CA GLU A 71 3.66 1.50 -18.56
C GLU A 71 4.61 2.68 -18.79
N ALA A 72 4.22 3.90 -18.42
CA ALA A 72 5.08 5.07 -18.50
C ALA A 72 6.36 4.89 -17.66
N ALA A 73 6.24 4.40 -16.42
CA ALA A 73 7.39 4.11 -15.57
C ALA A 73 8.27 2.97 -16.15
N LEU A 74 7.66 1.90 -16.69
CA LEU A 74 8.39 0.81 -17.35
C LEU A 74 9.12 1.27 -18.63
N LYS A 75 8.56 2.24 -19.34
CA LYS A 75 9.16 2.84 -20.54
C LYS A 75 10.43 3.62 -20.19
N VAL A 76 10.45 4.40 -19.10
CA VAL A 76 11.67 5.07 -18.62
C VAL A 76 12.76 4.05 -18.28
N LEU A 77 12.37 2.93 -17.68
CA LEU A 77 13.29 1.81 -17.42
C LEU A 77 13.71 1.05 -18.69
N GLY A 78 13.19 1.39 -19.87
CA GLY A 78 13.66 0.91 -21.17
C GLY A 78 14.72 1.82 -21.81
N GLU A 79 14.79 3.10 -21.43
CA GLU A 79 15.65 4.11 -22.06
C GLU A 79 17.14 3.83 -21.84
N ARG A 80 18.02 4.21 -22.78
CA ARG A 80 19.46 3.89 -22.73
C ARG A 80 20.12 4.34 -21.42
N LYS A 81 19.79 5.56 -20.96
CA LYS A 81 20.20 6.11 -19.67
C LYS A 81 18.98 6.18 -18.76
N LEU A 82 19.16 5.83 -17.49
CA LEU A 82 18.11 5.93 -16.50
C LEU A 82 17.93 7.40 -16.10
N ASP A 83 16.74 7.94 -16.33
CA ASP A 83 16.31 9.22 -15.77
C ASP A 83 15.48 8.96 -14.50
N GLU A 84 16.13 9.07 -13.34
CA GLU A 84 15.50 8.77 -12.04
C GLU A 84 14.44 9.80 -11.64
N TYR A 85 14.59 11.06 -12.05
CA TYR A 85 13.59 12.10 -11.77
C TYR A 85 12.31 11.85 -12.56
N LYS A 86 12.44 11.51 -13.84
CA LYS A 86 11.31 11.14 -14.68
C LYS A 86 10.62 9.88 -14.17
N LEU A 87 11.39 8.88 -13.74
CA LEU A 87 10.84 7.67 -13.10
C LEU A 87 10.05 8.03 -11.83
N LEU A 88 10.64 8.85 -10.95
CA LEU A 88 10.02 9.29 -9.70
C LEU A 88 8.68 9.99 -9.95
N ILE A 89 8.60 10.88 -10.94
CA ILE A 89 7.36 11.57 -11.31
C ILE A 89 6.28 10.58 -11.74
N TYR A 90 6.61 9.57 -12.55
CA TYR A 90 5.65 8.55 -12.95
C TYR A 90 5.23 7.64 -11.79
N LEU A 91 6.14 7.34 -10.86
CA LEU A 91 5.79 6.62 -9.63
C LEU A 91 4.83 7.43 -8.75
N PHE A 92 5.03 8.75 -8.60
CA PHE A 92 4.05 9.60 -7.91
C PHE A 92 2.69 9.63 -8.61
N ARG A 93 2.67 9.67 -9.94
CA ARG A 93 1.42 9.55 -10.71
C ARG A 93 0.73 8.21 -10.52
N LEU A 94 1.50 7.13 -10.43
CA LEU A 94 0.97 5.80 -10.15
C LEU A 94 0.41 5.70 -8.73
N ILE A 95 1.11 6.23 -7.72
CA ILE A 95 0.63 6.32 -6.33
C ILE A 95 -0.67 7.14 -6.27
N SER A 96 -0.70 8.29 -6.95
CA SER A 96 -1.90 9.13 -7.06
C SER A 96 -3.09 8.36 -7.65
N ALA A 97 -2.86 7.58 -8.73
CA ALA A 97 -3.88 6.71 -9.27
C ALA A 97 -4.31 5.63 -8.27
N LEU A 98 -3.37 4.94 -7.60
CA LEU A 98 -3.69 3.92 -6.58
C LEU A 98 -4.55 4.44 -5.43
N LEU A 99 -4.36 5.71 -5.05
CA LEU A 99 -5.17 6.40 -4.05
C LEU A 99 -6.51 6.93 -4.59
N GLY A 100 -6.79 6.69 -5.88
CA GLY A 100 -8.05 7.00 -6.54
C GLY A 100 -8.21 8.45 -6.99
N PHE A 101 -7.11 9.21 -7.05
CA PHE A 101 -7.11 10.54 -7.65
C PHE A 101 -7.20 10.46 -9.17
N ARG A 102 -8.01 11.34 -9.77
CA ARG A 102 -8.17 11.45 -11.21
C ARG A 102 -8.04 12.89 -11.71
N GLY A 103 -7.45 13.01 -12.89
CA GLY A 103 -7.35 14.27 -13.64
C GLY A 103 -6.29 15.23 -13.08
N LEU A 104 -6.34 16.48 -13.56
CA LEU A 104 -5.39 17.53 -13.19
C LEU A 104 -5.80 18.33 -11.94
N LYS A 105 -7.07 18.21 -11.54
CA LYS A 105 -7.64 18.97 -10.42
C LYS A 105 -7.56 18.24 -9.07
N GLY A 106 -6.91 17.07 -9.01
CA GLY A 106 -6.76 16.31 -7.77
C GLY A 106 -8.08 15.78 -7.18
N VAL A 107 -9.09 15.55 -8.03
CA VAL A 107 -10.38 15.03 -7.56
C VAL A 107 -10.23 13.55 -7.24
N THR A 108 -10.64 13.15 -6.04
CA THR A 108 -10.71 11.75 -5.64
C THR A 108 -12.03 11.15 -6.13
N LEU A 109 -11.96 10.16 -7.03
CA LEU A 109 -13.15 9.49 -7.58
C LEU A 109 -13.25 8.02 -7.17
N TYR A 110 -12.16 7.46 -6.64
CA TYR A 110 -12.10 6.09 -6.15
C TYR A 110 -11.52 6.12 -4.74
N SER A 111 -12.00 5.25 -3.86
CA SER A 111 -11.41 5.09 -2.52
C SER A 111 -10.66 3.78 -2.48
N ALA A 112 -9.40 3.81 -2.05
CA ALA A 112 -8.64 2.59 -1.81
C ALA A 112 -9.29 1.84 -0.64
N PHE A 113 -9.72 0.60 -0.90
CA PHE A 113 -10.29 -0.26 0.13
C PHE A 113 -9.39 -1.47 0.34
N PHE A 114 -8.69 -1.48 1.47
CA PHE A 114 -7.89 -2.64 1.87
C PHE A 114 -8.80 -3.62 2.60
N TRP A 115 -8.86 -4.85 2.09
CA TRP A 115 -9.62 -5.92 2.69
C TRP A 115 -8.70 -7.12 2.87
N GLN A 116 -8.80 -7.73 4.04
CA GLN A 116 -8.06 -8.93 4.38
C GLN A 116 -9.02 -10.12 4.34
N ASN A 117 -8.71 -11.14 3.56
CA ASN A 117 -9.46 -12.39 3.60
C ASN A 117 -9.05 -13.23 4.83
N LYS A 118 -9.88 -14.20 5.24
CA LYS A 118 -9.61 -15.03 6.43
C LYS A 118 -8.24 -15.72 6.35
N GLY A 119 -7.82 -16.16 5.17
CA GLY A 119 -6.52 -16.78 4.97
C GLY A 119 -5.37 -15.80 5.21
N GLN A 120 -5.48 -14.58 4.72
CA GLN A 120 -4.51 -13.51 4.96
C GLN A 120 -4.45 -13.11 6.45
N TYR A 121 -5.59 -13.11 7.16
CA TYR A 121 -5.65 -12.85 8.61
C TYR A 121 -4.89 -13.91 9.41
N TYR A 122 -5.15 -15.19 9.16
CA TYR A 122 -4.43 -16.26 9.85
C TYR A 122 -2.96 -16.35 9.41
N THR A 123 -2.65 -16.05 8.14
CA THR A 123 -1.27 -16.00 7.65
C THR A 123 -0.51 -14.84 8.27
N GLU A 124 -1.15 -13.68 8.45
CA GLU A 124 -0.57 -12.55 9.18
C GLU A 124 -0.33 -12.92 10.64
N GLN A 125 -1.30 -13.55 11.33
CA GLN A 125 -1.10 -14.06 12.69
C GLN A 125 0.06 -15.07 12.78
N LEU A 126 0.15 -16.02 11.85
CA LEU A 126 1.22 -17.02 11.84
C LEU A 126 2.60 -16.40 11.56
N ASN A 127 2.67 -15.40 10.68
CA ASN A 127 3.91 -14.70 10.34
C ASN A 127 4.32 -13.69 11.42
N SER A 128 3.36 -13.07 12.10
CA SER A 128 3.63 -12.12 13.18
C SER A 128 4.19 -12.81 14.42
N VAL A 129 3.87 -14.07 14.71
CA VAL A 129 4.54 -14.86 15.79
C VAL A 129 6.07 -14.92 15.63
N ALA A 130 6.61 -14.64 14.43
CA ALA A 130 8.06 -14.55 14.18
C ALA A 130 8.65 -13.12 14.26
N ASP A 131 7.84 -12.10 14.57
CA ASP A 131 8.25 -10.69 14.68
C ASP A 131 8.48 -10.29 16.15
N PRO A 132 9.73 -10.05 16.58
CA PRO A 132 10.05 -9.67 17.96
C PRO A 132 9.53 -8.28 18.38
N MET A 133 8.88 -7.52 17.49
CA MET A 133 8.28 -6.22 17.82
C MET A 133 6.79 -6.28 18.18
N ILE A 134 6.15 -7.46 18.27
CA ILE A 134 4.72 -7.58 18.65
C ILE A 134 4.40 -6.84 19.96
N ASP A 135 5.26 -6.98 20.97
CA ASP A 135 5.04 -6.35 22.29
C ASP A 135 4.95 -4.81 22.21
N TYR A 136 5.45 -4.22 21.11
CA TYR A 136 5.39 -2.78 20.85
C TYR A 136 4.08 -2.33 20.17
N TYR A 137 3.37 -3.23 19.48
CA TYR A 137 2.15 -2.93 18.72
C TYR A 137 0.85 -3.33 19.44
N ASP A 138 0.93 -4.06 20.55
CA ASP A 138 -0.23 -4.60 21.26
C ASP A 138 -0.86 -3.60 22.26
N ILE A 139 -0.96 -2.34 21.84
CA ILE A 139 -1.77 -1.33 22.52
C ILE A 139 -3.15 -1.33 21.84
N GLU A 140 -4.02 -2.20 22.35
CA GLU A 140 -5.44 -2.38 22.03
C GLU A 140 -5.78 -2.83 20.60
N ASN A 141 -6.36 -4.04 20.52
CA ASN A 141 -6.93 -4.60 19.30
C ASN A 141 -7.85 -3.60 18.59
N SER A 142 -7.41 -3.10 17.43
CA SER A 142 -8.11 -2.07 16.64
C SER A 142 -9.53 -2.46 16.21
N VAL A 143 -9.87 -3.74 16.21
CA VAL A 143 -11.23 -4.23 15.95
C VAL A 143 -12.14 -3.98 17.16
N SER A 144 -11.62 -4.18 18.37
CA SER A 144 -12.33 -3.92 19.63
C SER A 144 -12.63 -2.43 19.79
N ILE A 145 -11.63 -1.56 19.58
CA ILE A 145 -11.80 -0.10 19.63
C ILE A 145 -12.86 0.37 18.62
N ARG A 146 -12.80 -0.13 17.37
CA ARG A 146 -13.81 0.22 16.35
C ARG A 146 -15.21 -0.24 16.73
N LYS A 147 -15.34 -1.39 17.38
CA LYS A 147 -16.63 -1.91 17.85
C LYS A 147 -17.21 -1.03 18.96
N GLU A 148 -16.38 -0.59 19.90
CA GLU A 148 -16.79 0.35 20.96
C GLU A 148 -17.20 1.71 20.39
N LEU A 149 -16.43 2.28 19.47
CA LEU A 149 -16.76 3.55 18.80
C LEU A 149 -18.10 3.48 18.05
N VAL A 150 -18.39 2.36 17.35
CA VAL A 150 -19.70 2.16 16.70
C VAL A 150 -20.84 2.14 17.72
N LYS A 151 -20.62 1.53 18.89
CA LYS A 151 -21.60 1.49 19.97
C LYS A 151 -21.85 2.87 20.56
N GLU A 152 -20.79 3.63 20.86
CA GLU A 152 -20.91 5.00 21.39
C GLU A 152 -21.65 5.93 20.41
N LEU A 153 -21.30 5.88 19.13
CA LEU A 153 -21.98 6.70 18.11
C LEU A 153 -23.45 6.31 17.94
N LYS A 154 -23.80 5.05 18.22
CA LYS A 154 -25.19 4.60 18.28
C LYS A 154 -25.95 5.12 19.48
N GLU A 155 -25.33 5.11 20.66
CA GLU A 155 -25.90 5.69 21.88
C GLU A 155 -26.15 7.20 21.72
N ARG A 156 -25.34 7.88 20.89
CA ARG A 156 -25.57 9.27 20.47
C ARG A 156 -26.69 9.46 19.43
N GLY A 157 -27.36 8.40 19.00
CA GLY A 157 -28.50 8.45 18.07
C GLY A 157 -28.14 8.51 16.58
N LEU A 158 -26.90 8.23 16.18
CA LEU A 158 -26.53 8.27 14.76
C LEU A 158 -27.06 7.04 13.99
N SER A 159 -27.46 7.24 12.73
CA SER A 159 -27.83 6.14 11.83
C SER A 159 -26.61 5.35 11.37
N ASP A 160 -26.79 4.08 10.96
CA ASP A 160 -25.69 3.23 10.46
C ASP A 160 -24.96 3.92 9.29
N PHE A 161 -25.70 4.64 8.45
CA PHE A 161 -25.17 5.44 7.35
C PHE A 161 -24.30 6.61 7.83
N LYS A 162 -24.75 7.39 8.82
CA LYS A 162 -23.95 8.49 9.39
C LYS A 162 -22.70 7.98 10.10
N ILE A 163 -22.79 6.85 10.78
CA ILE A 163 -21.64 6.18 11.41
C ILE A 163 -20.63 5.75 10.33
N ALA A 164 -21.13 5.18 9.22
CA ALA A 164 -20.28 4.80 8.10
C ALA A 164 -19.54 6.00 7.50
N GLN A 165 -20.20 7.16 7.40
CA GLN A 165 -19.56 8.41 6.96
C GLN A 165 -18.49 8.90 7.96
N VAL A 166 -18.79 8.92 9.26
CA VAL A 166 -17.85 9.35 10.31
C VAL A 166 -16.61 8.46 10.35
N LEU A 167 -16.79 7.16 10.21
CA LEU A 167 -15.70 6.17 10.28
C LEU A 167 -15.09 5.87 8.90
N ASN A 168 -15.49 6.60 7.86
CA ASN A 168 -15.05 6.41 6.48
C ASN A 168 -15.07 4.94 6.02
N THR A 169 -16.20 4.27 6.27
CA THR A 169 -16.43 2.85 6.00
C THR A 169 -17.76 2.66 5.26
N THR A 170 -18.15 1.41 5.00
CA THR A 170 -19.45 1.10 4.39
C THR A 170 -20.49 0.80 5.45
N GLU A 171 -21.76 1.11 5.16
CA GLU A 171 -22.88 0.76 6.04
C GLU A 171 -22.96 -0.75 6.31
N TYR A 172 -22.58 -1.57 5.31
CA TYR A 172 -22.46 -3.02 5.46
C TYR A 172 -21.45 -3.40 6.54
N GLN A 173 -20.28 -2.75 6.59
CA GLN A 173 -19.28 -3.00 7.62
C GLN A 173 -19.77 -2.59 9.01
N VAL A 174 -20.46 -1.46 9.13
CA VAL A 174 -21.11 -1.05 10.39
C VAL A 174 -22.13 -2.09 10.86
N LYS A 175 -22.97 -2.60 9.96
CA LYS A 175 -23.93 -3.67 10.25
C LYS A 175 -23.25 -4.98 10.65
N LYS A 176 -22.13 -5.33 10.02
CA LYS A 176 -21.35 -6.52 10.36
C LYS A 176 -20.70 -6.40 11.74
N MET A 177 -20.19 -5.22 12.09
CA MET A 177 -19.63 -4.93 13.42
C MET A 177 -20.69 -5.02 14.52
N LYS A 178 -21.95 -4.74 14.18
CA LYS A 178 -23.11 -4.96 15.07
C LYS A 178 -23.48 -6.44 15.23
N ASN A 179 -23.47 -7.21 14.13
CA ASN A 179 -23.98 -8.59 14.11
C ASN A 179 -22.97 -9.65 14.61
N ASN A 180 -21.69 -9.31 14.78
CA ASN A 180 -20.70 -10.14 15.48
C ASN A 180 -20.70 -9.83 17.00
N LEU A 181 -21.89 -9.78 17.60
CA LEU A 181 -22.09 -9.77 19.05
C LEU A 181 -22.11 -11.19 19.59
#